data_AF-A0A933ICV1-F1
#
_entry.id   AF-A0A933ICV1-F1
#
_cell.length_a   1.000
_cell.length_b   1.000
_cell.length_c   1.000
_cell.angle_alpha   90.00
_cell.angle_beta   90.00
_cell.angle_gamma   90.00
#
_symmetry.space_group_name_H-M   'P 1'
#
loop_
_entity.id
_entity.type
_entity.pdbx_description
1 polymer ?
#
loop_
_entity_poly.entity_id
_entity_poly.type
_entity_poly.pdbx_seq_one_letter_code
_entity_poly.pdbx_strand_id
1 'polypeptide(L)' 'MEQVDQRMAAAKGKTLEDVLEVFEVFASGSLTDEVYILEDVGGKRIAIAPAALKQRYRPPAPA' A
#
# COMPACT_ATOMS: atom_id res chain seq x y z
N MET A 1 -2.32 10.28 -3.87
CA MET A 1 -1.69 9.12 -4.55
C MET A 1 -0.35 9.43 -5.23
N GLU A 2 -0.15 10.58 -5.87
CA GLU A 2 1.02 10.86 -6.72
C GLU A 2 2.40 10.55 -6.11
N GLN A 3 2.60 10.83 -4.81
CA GLN A 3 3.84 10.46 -4.11
C GLN A 3 4.04 8.94 -3.98
N VAL A 4 2.97 8.17 -3.81
CA VAL A 4 3.02 6.70 -3.77
C VAL A 4 3.33 6.16 -5.16
N ASP A 5 2.68 6.69 -6.20
CA ASP A 5 2.96 6.30 -7.60
C ASP A 5 4.43 6.57 -7.98
N GLN A 6 5.00 7.72 -7.58
CA GLN A 6 6.41 8.02 -7.81
C GLN A 6 7.35 7.04 -7.07
N ARG A 7 7.05 6.72 -5.80
CA ARG A 7 7.82 5.74 -5.03
C ARG A 7 7.72 4.34 -5.65
N MET A 8 6.54 3.92 -6.10
CA MET A 8 6.33 2.65 -6.80
C MET A 8 7.08 2.60 -8.13
N ALA A 9 7.09 3.70 -8.90
CA ALA A 9 7.83 3.78 -10.16
C ALA A 9 9.35 3.66 -9.97
N ALA A 10 9.89 4.18 -8.86
CA ALA A 10 11.29 4.01 -8.48
C ALA A 10 11.59 2.61 -7.93
N ALA A 11 10.59 1.94 -7.34
CA ALA A 11 10.73 0.66 -6.68
C ALA A 11 10.43 -0.52 -7.62
N LYS A 12 11.38 -0.83 -8.51
CA LYS A 12 11.25 -1.98 -9.43
C LYS A 12 11.12 -3.30 -8.65
N GLY A 13 9.99 -3.99 -8.83
CA GLY A 13 9.74 -5.33 -8.31
C GLY A 13 9.43 -5.41 -6.81
N LYS A 14 9.26 -4.28 -6.12
CA LYS A 14 8.83 -4.26 -4.72
C LYS A 14 7.31 -4.25 -4.61
N THR A 15 6.80 -4.78 -3.50
CA THR A 15 5.38 -4.71 -3.17
C THR A 15 5.01 -3.31 -2.65
N LEU A 16 3.71 -3.00 -2.61
CA LEU A 16 3.22 -1.76 -2.02
C LEU A 16 3.56 -1.69 -0.52
N GLU A 17 3.47 -2.82 0.17
CA GLU A 17 3.87 -3.02 1.56
C GLU A 17 5.35 -2.66 1.77
N ASP A 18 6.24 -3.17 0.92
CA ASP A 18 7.68 -2.86 0.96
C ASP A 18 7.97 -1.37 0.75
N VAL A 19 7.25 -0.74 -0.18
CA VAL A 19 7.46 0.68 -0.51
C VAL A 19 6.97 1.60 0.60
N LEU A 20 5.89 1.22 1.29
CA LEU A 20 5.33 1.94 2.43
C LEU A 20 5.99 1.55 3.76
N GLU A 21 6.85 0.53 3.75
CA GLU A 21 7.53 -0.02 4.93
C GLU A 21 6.55 -0.42 6.05
N VAL A 22 5.42 -0.98 5.64
CA VAL A 22 4.34 -1.47 6.51
C VAL A 22 4.27 -2.99 6.46
N PHE A 23 3.73 -3.57 7.52
CA PHE A 23 3.47 -5.00 7.60
C PHE A 23 2.37 -5.44 6.64
N GLU A 24 1.30 -4.65 6.54
CA GLU A 24 0.14 -4.97 5.70
C GLU A 24 -0.56 -3.71 5.22
N VAL A 25 -1.09 -3.74 4.00
CA VAL A 25 -1.94 -2.70 3.43
C VAL A 25 -3.38 -3.20 3.37
N PHE A 26 -4.32 -2.54 4.04
CA PHE A 26 -5.75 -2.77 3.90
C PHE A 26 -6.35 -1.90 2.80
N ALA A 27 -7.36 -2.42 2.11
CA ALA A 27 -8.11 -1.67 1.11
C ALA A 27 -9.37 -1.07 1.75
N SER A 28 -9.59 0.24 1.55
CA SER A 28 -10.85 0.90 1.85
C SER A 28 -11.53 1.35 0.56
N GLY A 29 -12.81 1.01 0.42
CA GLY A 29 -13.66 1.51 -0.66
C GLY A 29 -14.15 2.94 -0.45
N SER A 30 -14.02 3.47 0.77
CA SER A 30 -14.40 4.84 1.13
C SER A 30 -13.27 5.84 0.95
N LEU A 31 -12.02 5.37 0.83
CA LEU A 31 -10.86 6.22 0.56
C LEU A 31 -10.72 6.44 -0.94
N THR A 32 -10.56 7.70 -1.33
CA THR A 32 -10.44 8.12 -2.72
C THR A 32 -8.99 8.36 -3.14
N ASP A 33 -8.20 9.08 -2.33
CA ASP A 33 -6.91 9.64 -2.80
C ASP A 33 -5.75 9.51 -1.79
N GLU A 34 -6.07 9.10 -0.57
CA GLU A 34 -5.18 9.17 0.60
C GLU A 34 -4.83 7.80 1.15
N VAL A 35 -3.59 7.66 1.62
CA VAL A 35 -3.10 6.48 2.32
C VAL A 35 -2.81 6.87 3.77
N TYR A 36 -3.40 6.13 4.70
CA TYR A 36 -3.23 6.33 6.13
C TYR A 36 -2.28 5.28 6.68
N ILE A 37 -1.22 5.69 7.38
CA ILE A 37 -0.31 4.79 8.09
C ILE A 37 -0.66 4.84 9.57
N LEU A 38 -0.89 3.67 10.16
CA LEU A 38 -1.31 3.50 11.54
C LEU A 38 -0.41 2.46 12.22
N GLU A 39 -0.29 2.52 13.54
CA GLU A 39 0.26 1.42 14.31
C GLU A 39 -0.87 0.46 14.69
N ASP A 40 -0.71 -0.82 14.36
CA ASP A 40 -1.59 -1.90 14.78
C ASP A 40 -1.40 -2.20 16.28
N VAL A 41 -2.36 -2.91 16.88
CA VAL A 41 -2.34 -3.32 18.29
C VAL A 41 -1.07 -4.09 18.70
N GLY A 42 -0.37 -4.71 17.75
CA GLY A 42 0.93 -5.38 17.97
C GLY A 42 2.17 -4.50 17.80
N GLY A 43 2.04 -3.18 17.63
CA GLY A 43 3.16 -2.26 17.37
C GLY A 43 3.74 -2.35 15.95
N LYS A 44 3.03 -3.01 15.03
CA LYS A 44 3.40 -3.10 13.61
C LYS A 44 2.76 -1.95 12.85
N ARG A 45 3.48 -1.33 11.92
CA ARG A 45 2.87 -0.33 11.02
C ARG A 45 1.97 -1.03 10.01
N ILE A 46 0.75 -0.57 9.86
CA ILE A 46 -0.18 -0.97 8.80
C ILE A 46 -0.56 0.26 7.97
N ALA A 47 -0.97 0.05 6.73
CA ALA A 47 -1.52 1.12 5.90
C ALA A 47 -2.98 0.82 5.53
N ILE A 48 -3.81 1.85 5.43
CA ILE A 48 -5.13 1.78 4.79
C ILE A 48 -5.04 2.63 3.52
N ALA A 49 -5.25 1.99 2.38
CA ALA A 49 -5.17 2.62 1.07
C ALA A 49 -6.50 2.49 0.31
N PRO A 50 -6.73 3.34 -0.71
CA PRO A 50 -7.85 3.19 -1.62
C PRO A 50 -7.80 1.82 -2.29
N ALA A 51 -8.96 1.17 -2.44
CA ALA A 51 -9.04 -0.16 -3.04
C ALA A 51 -8.41 -0.22 -4.45
N ALA A 52 -8.63 0.83 -5.24
CA ALA A 52 -8.03 0.99 -6.57
C ALA A 52 -6.49 1.01 -6.53
N LEU A 53 -5.89 1.63 -5.50
CA LEU A 53 -4.44 1.71 -5.34
C LEU A 53 -3.84 0.34 -5.00
N LYS A 54 -4.42 -0.35 -4.02
CA LYS A 54 -3.98 -1.70 -3.64
C LYS A 54 -4.13 -2.68 -4.81
N GLN A 55 -5.21 -2.59 -5.58
CA GLN A 55 -5.43 -3.44 -6.74
C GLN A 55 -4.41 -3.18 -7.86
N ARG A 56 -4.09 -1.91 -8.13
CA ARG A 56 -3.12 -1.51 -9.16
C ARG A 56 -1.71 -2.02 -8.88
N TYR A 57 -1.32 -2.09 -7.61
CA TYR A 57 0.01 -2.49 -7.17
C TYR A 57 0.06 -3.87 -6.51
N ARG A 58 -1.00 -4.67 -6.66
CA ARG A 58 -1.02 -6.04 -6.15
C ARG A 58 0.01 -6.87 -6.91
N PRO A 59 0.95 -7.57 -6.24
CA PRO A 59 1.85 -8.46 -6.93
C PRO A 59 1.06 -9.55 -7.68
N PRO A 60 1.49 -9.97 -8.88
CA PRO A 60 0.87 -11.09 -9.57
C PRO A 60 0.89 -12.31 -8.65
N ALA A 61 -0.23 -13.03 -8.55
CA ALA A 61 -0.29 -14.26 -7.77
C ALA A 61 0.80 -15.23 -8.28
N PRO A 62 1.56 -15.89 -7.40
CA PRO A 62 2.48 -16.94 -7.84
C PRO A 62 1.67 -18.01 -8.59
N ALA A 63 2.14 -18.36 -9.79
CA ALA A 63 1.54 -19.37 -10.66
C ALA A 63 1.60 -20.78 -10.08
#